data_AF-A0A9E6ETZ5-F1
#
_entry.id   AF-A0A9E6ETZ5-F1
#
_cell.length_a   1.000
_cell.length_b   1.000
_cell.length_c   1.000
_cell.angle_alpha   90.00
_cell.angle_beta   90.00
_cell.angle_gamma   90.00
#
_symmetry.space_group_name_H-M   'P 1'
#
loop_
_entity.id
_entity.type
_entity.pdbx_description
1 polymer ?
#
loop_
_entity_poly.entity_id
_entity_poly.type
_entity_poly.pdbx_seq_one_letter_code
_entity_poly.pdbx_strand_id
1 'polypeptide(L)'
;TISERGVCWNTSATPTTANSKATSAGTTGAFTSSITGLNTGTLYYVRAYAINSIGTSYGNQVTFSTPAPANVDWNNSNVQEITLSANRSFTFTNGKSGGVYILFIKQNGTGNWSVTWPSNIMWTGGTAPTLTTTANAVDVIKFVYDGNDYYAITTTLNFHH
;
A
#
# COMPACT_ATOMS: atom_id res chain seq x y z
N THR A 1 -7.75 36.18 8.84
CA THR A 1 -8.53 34.94 8.71
C THR A 1 -7.75 33.91 7.91
N ILE A 2 -7.79 32.64 8.30
CA ILE A 2 -7.20 31.54 7.50
C ILE A 2 -8.11 31.29 6.29
N SER A 3 -7.53 31.25 5.08
CA SER A 3 -8.22 30.93 3.82
C SER A 3 -8.06 29.46 3.42
N GLU A 4 -6.96 28.81 3.79
CA GLU A 4 -6.70 27.39 3.52
C GLU A 4 -5.83 26.80 4.62
N ARG A 5 -6.02 25.52 4.94
CA ARG A 5 -5.11 24.77 5.82
C ARG A 5 -4.98 23.33 5.35
N GLY A 6 -3.94 22.64 5.79
CA GLY A 6 -3.77 21.23 5.49
C GLY A 6 -2.38 20.72 5.82
N VAL A 7 -1.96 19.69 5.10
CA VAL A 7 -0.59 19.15 5.17
C VAL A 7 0.06 19.22 3.80
N CYS A 8 1.34 19.53 3.75
CA CYS A 8 2.18 19.41 2.57
C CYS A 8 3.31 18.41 2.83
N TRP A 9 3.76 17.71 1.79
CA TRP A 9 4.80 16.70 1.89
C TRP A 9 5.68 16.64 0.65
N ASN A 10 6.88 16.08 0.84
CA ASN A 10 7.86 15.85 -0.22
C ASN A 10 8.84 14.74 0.21
N THR A 11 9.63 14.22 -0.73
CA THR A 11 10.77 13.31 -0.45
C THR A 11 12.05 14.06 -0.09
N SER A 12 12.05 15.39 -0.26
CA SER A 12 13.10 16.30 0.23
C SER A 12 12.60 17.08 1.44
N ALA A 13 13.52 17.44 2.34
CA ALA A 13 13.21 18.22 3.53
C ALA A 13 12.59 19.59 3.20
N THR A 14 11.91 20.16 4.20
CA THR A 14 11.22 21.45 4.17
C THR A 14 10.14 21.56 3.09
N PRO A 15 9.15 20.64 3.04
CA PRO A 15 8.07 20.75 2.08
C PRO A 15 7.28 22.05 2.27
N THR A 16 6.78 22.58 1.15
CA THR A 16 5.97 23.80 1.08
C THR A 16 4.65 23.50 0.37
N THR A 17 3.73 24.47 0.34
CA THR A 17 2.47 24.35 -0.41
C THR A 17 2.63 24.27 -1.92
N ALA A 18 3.84 24.48 -2.45
CA ALA A 18 4.19 24.24 -3.85
C ALA A 18 4.53 22.76 -4.17
N ASN A 19 4.71 21.92 -3.14
CA ASN A 19 4.89 20.47 -3.29
C ASN A 19 3.53 19.76 -3.26
N SER A 20 3.53 18.45 -3.01
CA SER A 20 2.29 17.71 -2.78
C SER A 20 1.59 18.21 -1.51
N LYS A 21 0.26 18.39 -1.57
CA LYS A 21 -0.54 18.86 -0.44
C LYS A 21 -1.94 18.25 -0.41
N ALA A 22 -2.52 18.20 0.78
CA ALA A 22 -3.90 17.82 1.03
C ALA A 22 -4.57 18.91 1.88
N THR A 23 -5.57 19.57 1.30
CA THR A 23 -6.36 20.59 1.98
C THR A 23 -7.31 19.93 2.98
N SER A 24 -7.44 20.54 4.16
CA SER A 24 -8.33 20.09 5.22
C SER A 24 -9.43 21.12 5.46
N ALA A 25 -10.65 20.64 5.73
CA ALA A 25 -11.81 21.51 5.92
C ALA A 25 -11.67 22.39 7.18
N GLY A 26 -12.37 23.52 7.17
CA GLY A 26 -12.40 24.49 8.26
C GLY A 26 -11.17 25.41 8.33
N THR A 27 -11.20 26.37 9.24
CA THR A 27 -10.20 27.44 9.34
C THR A 27 -9.58 27.57 10.74
N THR A 28 -10.14 26.87 11.74
CA THR A 28 -9.71 26.90 13.15
C THR A 28 -9.81 25.51 13.80
N GLY A 29 -9.13 25.32 14.93
CA GLY A 29 -9.13 24.06 15.68
C GLY A 29 -8.26 22.94 15.10
N ALA A 30 -8.29 21.77 15.72
CA ALA A 30 -7.58 20.58 15.24
C ALA A 30 -8.18 20.06 13.92
N PHE A 31 -7.36 19.37 13.12
CA PHE A 31 -7.81 18.69 11.90
C PHE A 31 -7.01 17.41 11.68
N THR A 32 -7.60 16.49 10.90
CA THR A 32 -6.94 15.28 10.39
C THR A 32 -6.88 15.36 8.87
N SER A 33 -5.81 14.84 8.27
CA SER A 33 -5.63 14.82 6.81
C SER A 33 -5.15 13.46 6.35
N SER A 34 -5.73 12.96 5.25
CA SER A 34 -5.34 11.71 4.62
C SER A 34 -4.37 11.99 3.48
N ILE A 35 -3.19 11.37 3.54
CA ILE A 35 -2.18 11.44 2.48
C ILE A 35 -2.26 10.14 1.67
N THR A 36 -2.45 10.25 0.35
CA THR A 36 -2.58 9.12 -0.58
C THR A 36 -1.60 9.25 -1.74
N GLY A 37 -1.46 8.18 -2.55
CA GLY A 37 -0.60 8.21 -3.75
C GLY A 37 0.90 8.26 -3.44
N LEU A 38 1.33 7.67 -2.33
CA LEU A 38 2.73 7.64 -1.93
C LEU A 38 3.47 6.45 -2.55
N ASN A 39 4.74 6.68 -2.90
CA ASN A 39 5.63 5.62 -3.31
C ASN A 39 5.99 4.74 -2.10
N THR A 40 6.06 3.43 -2.31
CA THR A 40 6.47 2.45 -1.27
C THR A 40 7.95 2.56 -0.96
N GLY A 41 8.36 2.13 0.24
CA GLY A 41 9.76 2.15 0.68
C GLY A 41 10.42 3.54 0.66
N THR A 42 9.63 4.61 0.75
CA THR A 42 10.08 5.98 0.54
C THR A 42 9.93 6.80 1.82
N LEU A 43 10.98 7.56 2.17
CA LEU A 43 10.95 8.53 3.26
C LEU A 43 10.23 9.81 2.80
N TYR A 44 9.28 10.27 3.60
CA TYR A 44 8.56 11.51 3.39
C TYR A 44 8.77 12.47 4.55
N TYR A 45 8.88 13.76 4.20
CA TYR A 45 8.84 14.89 5.10
C TYR A 45 7.47 15.53 4.99
N VAL A 46 6.83 15.82 6.13
CA VAL A 46 5.48 16.40 6.17
C VAL A 46 5.47 17.62 7.07
N ARG A 47 4.75 18.66 6.67
CA ARG A 47 4.45 19.83 7.50
C ARG A 47 2.97 20.15 7.43
N ALA A 48 2.37 20.52 8.55
CA ALA A 48 1.08 21.23 8.53
C ALA A 48 1.31 22.66 7.97
N TYR A 49 0.33 23.19 7.25
CA TYR A 49 0.36 24.57 6.76
C TYR A 49 -0.98 25.27 7.01
N ALA A 50 -0.92 26.60 7.09
CA ALA A 50 -2.09 27.47 7.12
C ALA A 50 -1.82 28.75 6.31
N ILE A 51 -2.73 29.10 5.42
CA ILE A 51 -2.66 30.26 4.54
C ILE A 51 -3.66 31.30 5.03
N ASN A 52 -3.23 32.56 5.08
CA ASN A 52 -4.11 33.71 5.29
C ASN A 52 -3.79 34.81 4.27
N SER A 53 -4.41 35.98 4.42
CA SER A 53 -4.19 37.14 3.54
C SER A 53 -2.77 37.70 3.55
N ILE A 54 -1.93 37.36 4.54
CA ILE A 54 -0.55 37.82 4.67
C ILE A 54 0.42 36.82 4.04
N GLY A 55 0.16 35.52 4.21
CA GLY A 55 1.01 34.48 3.63
C GLY A 55 0.73 33.09 4.20
N THR A 56 1.72 32.20 4.04
CA THR A 56 1.65 30.82 4.52
C THR A 56 2.53 30.64 5.75
N SER A 57 1.96 30.13 6.82
CA SER A 57 2.68 29.63 7.99
C SER A 57 2.76 28.11 7.94
N TYR A 58 3.86 27.56 8.46
CA TYR A 58 4.10 26.12 8.47
C TYR A 58 4.40 25.66 9.89
N GLY A 59 3.87 24.49 10.25
CA GLY A 59 4.22 23.80 11.49
C GLY A 59 5.59 23.15 11.43
N ASN A 60 5.88 22.41 12.51
CA ASN A 60 7.07 21.57 12.61
C ASN A 60 7.06 20.49 11.52
N GLN A 61 8.25 20.15 11.05
CA GLN A 61 8.44 19.02 10.16
C GLN A 61 8.44 17.73 10.94
N VAL A 62 7.69 16.75 10.43
CA VAL A 62 7.77 15.35 10.86
C VAL A 62 8.16 14.48 9.68
N THR A 63 8.64 13.27 9.96
CA THR A 63 9.02 12.30 8.94
C THR A 63 8.34 10.96 9.19
N PHE A 64 8.08 10.24 8.10
CA PHE A 64 7.69 8.84 8.14
C PHE A 64 8.18 8.15 6.87
N SER A 65 8.38 6.83 6.95
CA SER A 65 8.68 6.01 5.78
C SER A 65 7.49 5.14 5.44
N THR A 66 7.17 5.05 4.15
CA THR A 66 6.21 4.05 3.68
C THR A 66 6.84 2.65 3.74
N PRO A 67 6.05 1.59 3.98
CA PRO A 67 6.57 0.23 3.96
C PRO A 67 7.19 -0.09 2.59
N ALA A 68 8.36 -0.75 2.59
CA ALA A 68 8.95 -1.31 1.37
C ALA A 68 7.99 -2.31 0.68
N PRO A 69 8.02 -2.46 -0.64
CA PRO A 69 7.27 -3.51 -1.31
C PRO A 69 7.79 -4.90 -0.89
N ALA A 70 6.95 -5.93 -1.01
CA ALA A 70 7.40 -7.32 -0.92
C ALA A 70 7.52 -7.88 -2.35
N ASN A 71 8.74 -8.29 -2.69
CA ASN A 71 9.02 -8.92 -3.97
C ASN A 71 8.83 -10.44 -3.86
N VAL A 72 8.01 -11.00 -4.75
CA VAL A 72 7.87 -12.44 -4.98
C VAL A 72 8.64 -12.76 -6.26
N ASP A 73 9.82 -13.32 -6.10
CA ASP A 73 10.65 -13.80 -7.20
C ASP A 73 10.38 -15.27 -7.48
N TRP A 74 9.68 -15.57 -8.57
CA TRP A 74 9.29 -16.94 -8.94
C TRP A 74 10.46 -17.85 -9.34
N ASN A 75 11.69 -17.35 -9.46
CA ASN A 75 12.87 -18.22 -9.57
C ASN A 75 13.20 -18.93 -8.25
N ASN A 76 12.80 -18.38 -7.10
CA ASN A 76 13.08 -19.00 -5.80
C ASN A 76 12.27 -20.29 -5.60
N SER A 77 11.02 -20.29 -6.04
CA SER A 77 10.10 -21.43 -5.99
C SER A 77 8.78 -21.04 -6.65
N ASN A 78 8.07 -22.01 -7.23
CA ASN A 78 6.69 -21.82 -7.68
C ASN A 78 5.69 -21.71 -6.52
N VAL A 79 6.09 -22.08 -5.30
CA VAL A 79 5.29 -21.97 -4.07
C VAL A 79 6.07 -21.15 -3.06
N GLN A 80 5.51 -20.02 -2.62
CA GLN A 80 6.16 -19.12 -1.68
C GLN A 80 5.22 -18.68 -0.57
N GLU A 81 5.80 -18.27 0.56
CA GLU A 81 5.08 -17.69 1.68
C GLU A 81 5.62 -16.29 1.98
N ILE A 82 4.70 -15.33 2.18
CA ILE A 82 5.02 -14.02 2.73
C ILE A 82 4.27 -13.84 4.05
N THR A 83 5.00 -13.49 5.11
CA THR A 83 4.40 -13.00 6.36
C THR A 83 4.31 -11.47 6.33
N LEU A 84 3.10 -10.93 6.48
CA LEU A 84 2.80 -9.52 6.57
C LEU A 84 3.03 -8.99 7.99
N SER A 85 3.84 -7.94 8.10
CA SER A 85 4.11 -7.20 9.33
C SER A 85 3.78 -5.69 9.20
N ALA A 86 3.20 -5.31 8.07
CA ALA A 86 2.80 -3.96 7.68
C ALA A 86 1.89 -4.07 6.44
N ASN A 87 1.15 -3.02 6.10
CA ASN A 87 0.54 -2.92 4.77
C ASN A 87 1.64 -2.94 3.70
N ARG A 88 1.50 -3.75 2.65
CA ARG A 88 2.56 -3.95 1.65
C ARG A 88 2.04 -3.84 0.23
N SER A 89 2.85 -3.33 -0.68
CA SER A 89 2.63 -3.55 -2.11
C SER A 89 3.42 -4.77 -2.56
N PHE A 90 2.78 -5.67 -3.29
CA PHE A 90 3.45 -6.84 -3.86
C PHE A 90 3.97 -6.53 -5.26
N THR A 91 5.12 -7.13 -5.60
CA THR A 91 5.64 -7.17 -6.96
C THR A 91 5.97 -8.60 -7.32
N PHE A 92 5.54 -9.08 -8.48
CA PHE A 92 5.86 -10.43 -8.95
C PHE A 92 6.90 -10.34 -10.06
N THR A 93 7.98 -11.11 -9.96
CA THR A 93 9.07 -11.12 -10.94
C THR A 93 9.42 -12.53 -11.37
N ASN A 94 10.03 -12.64 -12.56
CA ASN A 94 10.53 -13.89 -13.12
C ASN A 94 9.46 -14.98 -13.31
N GLY A 95 8.20 -14.58 -13.53
CA GLY A 95 7.15 -15.48 -14.00
C GLY A 95 7.50 -16.03 -15.39
N LYS A 96 7.29 -17.33 -15.60
CA LYS A 96 7.49 -18.03 -16.87
C LYS A 96 6.13 -18.26 -17.51
N SER A 97 6.00 -17.99 -18.81
CA SER A 97 4.75 -18.25 -19.55
C SER A 97 4.33 -19.72 -19.40
N GLY A 98 3.05 -19.95 -19.10
CA GLY A 98 2.49 -21.26 -18.73
C GLY A 98 2.77 -21.68 -17.28
N GLY A 99 3.48 -20.86 -16.51
CA GLY A 99 3.86 -21.12 -15.12
C GLY A 99 2.65 -21.11 -14.19
N VAL A 100 2.65 -22.03 -13.23
CA VAL A 100 1.65 -22.14 -12.18
C VAL A 100 2.30 -21.82 -10.84
N TYR A 101 1.73 -20.86 -10.12
CA TYR A 101 2.31 -20.28 -8.92
C TYR A 101 1.32 -20.33 -7.76
N ILE A 102 1.80 -20.53 -6.54
CA ILE A 102 1.00 -20.50 -5.32
C ILE A 102 1.67 -19.55 -4.33
N LEU A 103 0.92 -18.60 -3.81
CA LEU A 103 1.37 -17.68 -2.77
C LEU A 103 0.55 -17.88 -1.51
N PHE A 104 1.24 -18.23 -0.43
CA PHE A 104 0.73 -18.18 0.94
C PHE A 104 0.98 -16.79 1.50
N ILE A 105 -0.05 -16.18 2.07
CA ILE A 105 -0.01 -14.83 2.61
C ILE A 105 -0.47 -14.93 4.05
N LYS A 106 0.46 -14.71 4.96
CA LYS A 106 0.26 -14.91 6.39
C LYS A 106 0.24 -13.58 7.11
N GLN A 107 -0.75 -13.36 7.97
CA GLN A 107 -0.72 -12.28 8.94
C GLN A 107 0.28 -12.62 10.05
N ASN A 108 1.06 -11.65 10.53
CA ASN A 108 1.84 -11.85 11.76
C ASN A 108 0.91 -11.99 12.99
N GLY A 109 1.51 -12.06 14.18
CA GLY A 109 0.78 -12.16 15.45
C GLY A 109 -0.11 -10.96 15.79
N THR A 110 -0.04 -9.84 15.05
CA THR A 110 -0.92 -8.68 15.21
C THR A 110 -2.11 -8.73 14.26
N GLY A 111 -1.87 -9.10 12.99
CA GLY A 111 -2.86 -8.99 11.93
C GLY A 111 -3.15 -7.54 11.52
N ASN A 112 -4.30 -7.34 10.87
CA ASN A 112 -4.79 -6.07 10.33
C ASN A 112 -3.92 -5.46 9.21
N TRP A 113 -3.20 -6.30 8.47
CA TRP A 113 -2.41 -5.87 7.32
C TRP A 113 -3.13 -6.13 6.00
N SER A 114 -3.07 -5.16 5.11
CA SER A 114 -3.58 -5.26 3.75
C SER A 114 -2.46 -5.31 2.72
N VAL A 115 -2.81 -5.73 1.49
CA VAL A 115 -1.88 -5.75 0.37
C VAL A 115 -2.41 -4.91 -0.79
N THR A 116 -1.50 -4.24 -1.49
CA THR A 116 -1.73 -3.69 -2.82
C THR A 116 -1.14 -4.65 -3.85
N TRP A 117 -1.98 -5.12 -4.76
CA TRP A 117 -1.61 -6.12 -5.76
C TRP A 117 -0.94 -5.50 -7.00
N PRO A 118 -0.04 -6.24 -7.69
CA PRO A 118 0.40 -5.88 -9.03
C PRO A 118 -0.78 -5.65 -9.97
N SER A 119 -0.67 -4.66 -10.85
CA SER A 119 -1.74 -4.28 -11.78
C SER A 119 -1.98 -5.32 -12.88
N ASN A 120 -1.01 -6.19 -13.16
CA ASN A 120 -1.10 -7.26 -14.15
C ASN A 120 -1.65 -8.58 -13.56
N ILE A 121 -2.42 -8.50 -12.48
CA ILE A 121 -3.20 -9.63 -11.98
C ILE A 121 -4.64 -9.52 -12.45
N MET A 122 -5.09 -10.52 -13.19
CA MET A 122 -6.46 -10.70 -13.64
C MET A 122 -7.23 -11.52 -12.61
N TRP A 123 -8.16 -10.87 -11.92
CA TRP A 123 -8.97 -11.49 -10.88
C TRP A 123 -10.25 -12.11 -11.42
N THR A 124 -10.65 -13.25 -10.86
CA THR A 124 -12.00 -13.80 -11.05
C THR A 124 -13.05 -12.76 -10.65
N GLY A 125 -13.93 -12.38 -11.58
CA GLY A 125 -14.94 -11.33 -11.32
C GLY A 125 -14.39 -9.90 -11.34
N GLY A 126 -13.14 -9.69 -11.77
CA GLY A 126 -12.53 -8.38 -12.00
C GLY A 126 -12.12 -7.60 -10.75
N THR A 127 -12.31 -8.16 -9.55
CA THR A 127 -11.96 -7.50 -8.28
C THR A 127 -11.04 -8.37 -7.45
N ALA A 128 -10.02 -7.78 -6.85
CA ALA A 128 -9.10 -8.48 -5.94
C ALA A 128 -9.85 -8.99 -4.69
N PRO A 129 -9.48 -10.17 -4.15
CA PRO A 129 -10.06 -10.67 -2.91
C PRO A 129 -9.67 -9.78 -1.72
N THR A 130 -10.55 -9.72 -0.73
CA THR A 130 -10.21 -9.16 0.58
C THR A 130 -9.47 -10.21 1.39
N LEU A 131 -8.24 -9.90 1.83
CA LEU A 131 -7.47 -10.80 2.69
C LEU A 131 -8.06 -10.91 4.09
N THR A 132 -7.88 -12.07 4.71
CA THR A 132 -8.18 -12.28 6.12
C THR A 132 -7.18 -11.50 6.97
N THR A 133 -7.69 -10.62 7.84
CA THR A 133 -6.85 -9.74 8.67
C THR A 133 -6.65 -10.23 10.10
N THR A 134 -7.26 -11.35 10.49
CA THR A 134 -7.06 -11.96 11.81
C THR A 134 -5.59 -12.32 12.03
N ALA A 135 -5.06 -12.07 13.23
CA ALA A 135 -3.70 -12.45 13.61
C ALA A 135 -3.41 -13.93 13.28
N ASN A 136 -2.25 -14.20 12.70
CA ASN A 136 -1.80 -15.52 12.25
C ASN A 136 -2.66 -16.20 11.16
N ALA A 137 -3.69 -15.54 10.62
CA ALA A 137 -4.44 -16.09 9.49
C ALA A 137 -3.57 -16.26 8.25
N VAL A 138 -3.92 -17.24 7.42
CA VAL A 138 -3.23 -17.55 6.17
C VAL A 138 -4.26 -17.58 5.05
N ASP A 139 -4.05 -16.75 4.03
CA ASP A 139 -4.76 -16.82 2.76
C ASP A 139 -3.83 -17.46 1.72
N VAL A 140 -4.40 -18.23 0.78
CA VAL A 140 -3.64 -18.88 -0.29
C VAL A 140 -4.25 -18.52 -1.62
N ILE A 141 -3.42 -18.06 -2.56
CA ILE A 141 -3.87 -17.72 -3.91
C ILE A 141 -2.99 -18.43 -4.92
N LYS A 142 -3.64 -19.05 -5.91
CA LYS A 142 -2.99 -19.66 -7.06
C LYS A 142 -3.04 -18.70 -8.25
N PHE A 143 -1.95 -18.64 -9.01
CA PHE A 143 -1.85 -17.85 -10.22
C PHE A 143 -1.39 -18.72 -11.39
N VAL A 144 -1.86 -18.40 -12.59
CA VAL A 144 -1.29 -18.89 -13.86
C VAL A 144 -0.78 -17.70 -14.64
N TYR A 145 0.46 -17.75 -15.10
CA TYR A 145 1.08 -16.65 -15.85
C TYR A 145 1.12 -16.97 -17.34
N ASP A 146 0.62 -16.08 -18.19
CA ASP A 146 0.64 -16.31 -19.65
C ASP A 146 1.88 -15.71 -20.35
N GLY A 147 2.70 -14.95 -19.63
CA GLY A 147 3.83 -14.19 -20.18
C GLY A 147 3.69 -12.69 -20.00
N ASN A 148 2.47 -12.18 -19.78
CA ASN A 148 2.16 -10.77 -19.52
C ASN A 148 1.37 -10.59 -18.23
N ASP A 149 0.30 -11.37 -18.07
CA ASP A 149 -0.67 -11.26 -16.99
C ASP A 149 -0.72 -12.53 -16.14
N TYR A 150 -0.96 -12.34 -14.85
CA TYR A 150 -1.24 -13.40 -13.89
C TYR A 150 -2.74 -13.57 -13.74
N TYR A 151 -3.27 -14.71 -14.15
CA TYR A 151 -4.66 -15.08 -13.89
C TYR A 151 -4.76 -15.66 -12.49
N ALA A 152 -5.36 -14.92 -11.58
CA ALA A 152 -5.62 -15.40 -10.23
C ALA A 152 -6.75 -16.43 -10.28
N ILE A 153 -6.42 -17.66 -9.93
CA ILE A 153 -7.37 -18.76 -9.81
C ILE A 153 -7.69 -18.90 -8.34
N THR A 154 -8.83 -18.33 -7.94
CA THR A 154 -9.37 -18.49 -6.59
C THR A 154 -10.11 -19.83 -6.52
N THR A 155 -9.42 -20.92 -6.21
CA THR A 155 -10.11 -22.18 -5.85
C THR A 155 -10.17 -22.29 -4.35
N THR A 156 -11.36 -22.16 -3.77
CA THR A 156 -11.66 -22.66 -2.42
C THR A 156 -13.04 -23.31 -2.40
N LEU A 157 -13.12 -24.59 -1.99
CA LEU A 157 -14.33 -25.26 -1.52
C LEU A 157 -13.99 -26.16 -0.31
N ASN A 158 -14.77 -26.02 0.77
CA ASN A 158 -14.98 -26.93 1.92
C ASN A 158 -13.89 -27.99 2.21
N PHE A 159 -12.73 -27.59 2.73
CA PHE A 159 -11.80 -28.53 3.35
C PHE A 159 -12.07 -28.63 4.85
N HIS A 160 -12.45 -29.82 5.31
CA HIS A 160 -12.58 -30.19 6.71
C HIS A 160 -11.49 -31.21 7.08
N HIS A 161 -11.10 -31.25 8.36
CA HIS A 161 -10.29 -32.33 8.91
C HIS A 161 -11.02 -33.67 8.85
#